data_AF-A0A8H5HIU4-F1
#
_entry.id   AF-A0A8H5HIU4-F1
#
_cell.length_a   1.000
_cell.length_b   1.000
_cell.length_c   1.000
_cell.angle_alpha   90.00
_cell.angle_beta   90.00
_cell.angle_gamma   90.00
#
_symmetry.space_group_name_H-M   'P 1'
#
loop_
_entity.id
_entity.type
_entity.pdbx_description
1 polymer ?
#
loop_
_entity_poly.entity_id
_entity_poly.type
_entity_poly.pdbx_seq_one_letter_code
_entity_poly.pdbx_strand_id
1 'polypeptide(L)'
;MWLSFGLRYKRAPRSISPRNTVGNSPMFRATVLLSLAALALGLSSGDLTVSVNVVQASVNSVDDIVISAIVSNPTDSDIRVIAKNNILDNSPTKSFTVTKDGDDILFTGLRVSFDLTSDSVYTTIPAGSSIAVNHTDLGALYEFEASGTGTFSFAANNVFQTGPDAAPLIVEVPAVDIEITSDVQKRLLFPPSLSHPQCSDAGRLQIIRDSLTVARALAGGAATDIRSHPNSAEFNTYFGGNSRDDIWYRMDIIAGDLASSGTRVIGCTDPAGICGGGVIAYARIVSSNGQIIGSDIFTCGIFFTAAQPTPSICTGGFDSTLSSRGGIILHELSHATANTGDLGYGCSVAAGLSTANKRNNADNYRCMALAIYKRYRC
;
A
#
# COMPACT_ATOMS: atom_id res chain seq x y z
N MET A 1 50.84 -32.27 -23.97
CA MET A 1 51.31 -32.84 -25.25
C MET A 1 50.41 -32.26 -26.35
N TRP A 2 50.99 -31.39 -27.20
CA TRP A 2 50.50 -30.74 -28.44
C TRP A 2 49.24 -29.83 -28.36
N LEU A 3 49.28 -28.49 -28.48
CA LEU A 3 49.80 -27.48 -29.45
C LEU A 3 48.88 -27.17 -30.65
N SER A 4 48.41 -25.91 -30.74
CA SER A 4 48.55 -24.97 -31.89
C SER A 4 47.85 -23.63 -31.56
N PHE A 5 48.52 -22.46 -31.45
CA PHE A 5 49.10 -21.54 -32.46
C PHE A 5 48.08 -21.08 -33.53
N GLY A 6 47.97 -19.80 -33.92
CA GLY A 6 48.77 -18.61 -33.62
C GLY A 6 48.25 -17.39 -34.42
N LEU A 7 48.64 -16.19 -33.96
CA LEU A 7 48.35 -14.87 -34.53
C LEU A 7 49.11 -14.57 -35.84
N ARG A 8 48.58 -13.65 -36.68
CA ARG A 8 49.15 -12.30 -37.01
C ARG A 8 48.74 -11.75 -38.40
N TYR A 9 48.04 -10.61 -38.37
CA TYR A 9 48.38 -9.29 -38.93
C TYR A 9 49.15 -9.10 -40.28
N LYS A 10 48.60 -8.14 -41.07
CA LYS A 10 49.23 -6.96 -41.75
C LYS A 10 49.58 -7.05 -43.26
N ARG A 11 48.89 -6.26 -44.11
CA ARG A 11 49.36 -5.05 -44.85
C ARG A 11 48.55 -4.77 -46.14
N ALA A 12 48.28 -3.48 -46.40
CA ALA A 12 47.79 -2.87 -47.65
C ALA A 12 48.98 -2.54 -48.61
N PRO A 13 48.90 -1.69 -49.68
CA PRO A 13 47.77 -1.11 -50.48
C PRO A 13 48.04 -1.06 -52.03
N ARG A 14 47.07 -0.51 -52.82
CA ARG A 14 47.20 0.51 -53.91
C ARG A 14 46.42 0.27 -55.23
N SER A 15 45.63 1.30 -55.59
CA SER A 15 45.57 2.04 -56.88
C SER A 15 45.01 1.37 -58.15
N ILE A 16 43.97 2.01 -58.76
CA ILE A 16 43.94 2.62 -60.12
C ILE A 16 42.51 3.15 -60.43
N SER A 17 42.43 4.30 -61.09
CA SER A 17 41.24 5.03 -61.63
C SER A 17 41.30 4.99 -63.19
N PRO A 18 40.43 5.61 -64.04
CA PRO A 18 39.02 6.07 -63.98
C PRO A 18 38.17 5.55 -65.17
N ARG A 19 36.84 5.81 -65.21
CA ARG A 19 36.15 6.51 -66.34
C ARG A 19 34.62 6.64 -66.18
N ASN A 20 34.17 7.82 -66.60
CA ASN A 20 32.82 8.37 -66.78
C ASN A 20 31.74 7.41 -67.33
N THR A 21 30.49 7.62 -66.94
CA THR A 21 29.43 8.12 -67.84
C THR A 21 28.12 8.46 -67.11
N VAL A 22 27.45 9.45 -67.71
CA VAL A 22 26.20 10.17 -67.44
C VAL A 22 24.97 9.27 -67.23
N GLY A 23 24.01 9.69 -66.40
CA GLY A 23 22.61 9.28 -66.58
C GLY A 23 21.67 9.39 -65.38
N ASN A 24 20.70 10.30 -65.48
CA ASN A 24 19.38 10.31 -64.85
C ASN A 24 19.24 10.59 -63.34
N SER A 25 18.78 11.81 -63.04
CA SER A 25 18.16 12.19 -61.76
C SER A 25 16.71 11.67 -61.67
N PRO A 26 16.33 10.88 -60.66
CA PRO A 26 14.94 10.74 -60.28
C PRO A 26 14.57 11.83 -59.25
N MET A 27 13.46 12.53 -59.50
CA MET A 27 12.81 13.40 -58.52
C MET A 27 12.41 12.57 -57.28
N PHE A 28 13.14 12.72 -56.18
CA PHE A 28 12.66 12.31 -54.86
C PHE A 28 11.72 13.39 -54.32
N ARG A 29 10.42 13.12 -54.33
CA ARG A 29 9.46 13.82 -53.48
C ARG A 29 9.78 13.45 -52.03
N ALA A 30 10.50 14.32 -51.34
CA ALA A 30 10.66 14.23 -49.89
C ALA A 30 9.33 14.65 -49.24
N THR A 31 8.51 13.68 -48.86
CA THR A 31 7.39 13.91 -47.95
C THR A 31 7.99 14.16 -46.56
N VAL A 32 8.16 15.43 -46.21
CA VAL A 32 8.54 15.83 -44.85
C VAL A 32 7.35 15.54 -43.96
N LEU A 33 7.39 14.41 -43.24
CA LEU A 33 6.56 14.20 -42.06
C LEU A 33 7.07 15.16 -40.98
N LEU A 34 6.45 16.34 -40.90
CA LEU A 34 6.62 17.23 -39.76
C LEU A 34 5.99 16.52 -38.56
N SER A 35 6.79 15.80 -37.78
CA SER A 35 6.40 15.39 -36.43
C SER A 35 6.29 16.68 -35.61
N LEU A 36 5.09 17.23 -35.47
CA LEU A 36 4.82 18.22 -34.42
C LEU A 36 5.14 17.54 -33.10
N ALA A 37 6.29 17.87 -32.52
CA ALA A 37 6.50 17.66 -31.10
C ALA A 37 5.41 18.50 -30.40
N ALA A 38 4.42 17.84 -29.81
CA ALA A 38 3.47 18.50 -28.94
C ALA A 38 4.30 19.11 -27.80
N LEU A 39 4.50 20.43 -27.83
CA LEU A 39 4.91 21.13 -26.63
C LEU A 39 3.81 20.84 -25.60
N ALA A 40 4.17 20.21 -24.50
CA ALA A 40 3.29 20.09 -23.35
C ALA A 40 3.03 21.50 -22.83
N LEU A 41 1.98 22.15 -23.35
CA LEU A 41 1.52 23.42 -22.84
C LEU A 41 1.09 23.18 -21.40
N GLY A 42 1.62 24.00 -20.49
CA GLY A 42 1.15 24.02 -19.11
C GLY A 42 -0.30 24.49 -19.05
N LEU A 43 -1.05 23.97 -18.08
CA LEU A 43 -2.43 24.41 -17.86
C LEU A 43 -2.48 25.87 -17.41
N SER A 44 -3.54 26.55 -17.82
CA SER A 44 -3.84 27.94 -17.54
C SER A 44 -5.26 28.11 -16.99
N SER A 45 -5.52 29.27 -16.37
CA SER A 45 -6.86 29.56 -15.84
C SER A 45 -7.89 29.56 -16.98
N GLY A 46 -8.96 28.77 -16.82
CA GLY A 46 -9.99 28.58 -17.85
C GLY A 46 -9.86 27.29 -18.65
N ASP A 47 -8.71 26.60 -18.62
CA ASP A 47 -8.52 25.33 -19.33
C ASP A 47 -9.33 24.19 -18.71
N LEU A 48 -9.59 24.27 -17.40
CA LEU A 48 -10.45 23.35 -16.68
C LEU A 48 -11.43 24.14 -15.83
N THR A 49 -12.66 23.64 -15.74
CA THR A 49 -13.65 24.08 -14.76
C THR A 49 -14.01 22.91 -13.85
N VAL A 50 -14.29 23.22 -12.58
CA VAL A 50 -14.62 22.20 -11.58
C VAL A 50 -15.93 22.57 -10.90
N SER A 51 -16.81 21.58 -10.77
CA SER A 51 -18.05 21.67 -9.98
C SER A 51 -18.05 20.55 -8.96
N VAL A 52 -18.41 20.86 -7.72
CA VAL A 52 -18.56 19.89 -6.63
C VAL A 52 -19.98 20.02 -6.11
N ASN A 53 -20.70 18.91 -6.07
CA ASN A 53 -22.10 18.87 -5.65
C ASN A 53 -22.29 17.79 -4.60
N VAL A 54 -23.06 18.10 -3.55
CA VAL A 54 -23.50 17.12 -2.57
C VAL A 54 -24.80 16.50 -3.06
N VAL A 55 -24.92 15.17 -2.99
CA VAL A 55 -26.17 14.50 -3.37
C VAL A 55 -27.26 14.78 -2.33
N GLN A 56 -26.87 14.85 -1.06
CA GLN A 56 -27.74 15.20 0.05
C GLN A 56 -27.00 16.17 0.99
N ALA A 57 -27.62 17.29 1.31
CA ALA A 57 -27.05 18.30 2.22
C ALA A 57 -27.13 17.89 3.70
N SER A 58 -27.96 16.90 4.03
CA SER A 58 -28.10 16.34 5.37
C SER A 58 -28.27 14.83 5.27
N VAL A 59 -27.47 14.08 6.04
CA VAL A 59 -27.40 12.62 6.04
C VAL A 59 -27.44 12.06 7.46
N ASN A 60 -27.80 10.79 7.60
CA ASN A 60 -27.86 10.13 8.91
C ASN A 60 -26.49 9.62 9.33
N SER A 61 -25.73 9.04 8.40
CA SER A 61 -24.44 8.41 8.65
C SER A 61 -23.32 8.97 7.78
N VAL A 62 -22.08 8.85 8.24
CA VAL A 62 -20.88 9.08 7.44
C VAL A 62 -20.78 8.18 6.20
N ASP A 63 -21.47 7.04 6.20
CA ASP A 63 -21.55 6.12 5.04
C ASP A 63 -22.45 6.65 3.92
N ASP A 64 -23.33 7.60 4.23
CA ASP A 64 -24.28 8.17 3.28
C ASP A 64 -23.71 9.41 2.57
N ILE A 65 -22.47 9.79 2.88
CA ILE A 65 -21.82 10.94 2.27
C ILE A 65 -21.51 10.62 0.80
N VAL A 66 -22.18 11.34 -0.11
CA VAL A 66 -21.87 11.28 -1.55
C VAL A 66 -21.61 12.67 -2.09
N ILE A 67 -20.38 12.85 -2.59
CA ILE A 67 -19.95 14.08 -3.26
C ILE A 67 -19.62 13.78 -4.71
N SER A 68 -20.29 14.45 -5.64
CA SER A 68 -20.02 14.37 -7.08
C SER A 68 -19.10 15.51 -7.48
N ALA A 69 -17.88 15.19 -7.89
CA ALA A 69 -16.94 16.13 -8.49
C ALA A 69 -16.98 15.99 -10.02
N ILE A 70 -17.11 17.11 -10.73
CA ILE A 70 -17.16 17.16 -12.19
C ILE A 70 -16.04 18.08 -12.64
N VAL A 71 -15.11 17.55 -13.44
CA VAL A 71 -14.06 18.33 -14.09
C VAL A 71 -14.38 18.41 -15.58
N SER A 72 -14.51 19.62 -16.10
CA SER A 72 -14.85 19.87 -17.50
C SER A 72 -13.68 20.52 -18.21
N ASN A 73 -13.48 20.11 -19.45
CA ASN A 73 -12.56 20.71 -20.40
C ASN A 73 -13.40 21.51 -21.43
N PRO A 74 -13.55 22.84 -21.27
CA PRO A 74 -14.29 23.66 -22.21
C PRO A 74 -13.51 23.98 -23.49
N THR A 75 -12.25 23.56 -23.60
CA THR A 75 -11.39 23.85 -24.75
C THR A 75 -11.73 22.95 -25.94
N ASP A 76 -11.13 23.25 -27.09
CA ASP A 76 -11.26 22.49 -28.34
C ASP A 76 -10.20 21.38 -28.50
N SER A 77 -9.39 21.14 -27.47
CA SER A 77 -8.32 20.14 -27.46
C SER A 77 -8.40 19.22 -26.24
N ASP A 78 -7.95 17.98 -26.38
CA ASP A 78 -7.92 17.04 -25.25
C ASP A 78 -6.91 17.47 -24.20
N ILE A 79 -7.30 17.42 -22.92
CA ILE A 79 -6.43 17.77 -21.80
C ILE A 79 -6.12 16.52 -20.99
N ARG A 80 -4.84 16.21 -20.86
CA ARG A 80 -4.36 15.08 -20.04
C ARG A 80 -3.79 15.60 -18.72
N VAL A 81 -4.29 15.09 -17.60
CA VAL A 81 -3.85 15.49 -16.26
C VAL A 81 -3.48 14.31 -15.38
N ILE A 82 -2.61 14.54 -14.39
CA ILE A 82 -2.44 13.62 -13.27
C ILE A 82 -3.77 13.57 -12.51
N ALA A 83 -4.37 12.39 -12.44
CA ALA A 83 -5.68 12.18 -11.84
C ALA A 83 -5.60 11.58 -10.43
N LYS A 84 -4.38 11.32 -9.93
CA LYS A 84 -4.15 10.71 -8.62
C LYS A 84 -4.02 11.73 -7.52
N ASN A 85 -4.54 11.39 -6.33
CA ASN A 85 -4.53 12.25 -5.15
C ASN A 85 -5.14 13.65 -5.41
N ASN A 86 -6.24 13.69 -6.16
CA ASN A 86 -7.12 14.86 -6.36
C ASN A 86 -8.58 14.40 -6.55
N ILE A 87 -9.49 15.31 -6.90
CA ILE A 87 -10.92 14.98 -7.07
C ILE A 87 -11.27 14.05 -8.25
N LEU A 88 -10.33 13.79 -9.18
CA LEU A 88 -10.49 12.79 -10.24
C LEU A 88 -10.07 11.38 -9.79
N ASP A 89 -9.45 11.25 -8.61
CA ASP A 89 -9.06 9.96 -8.04
C ASP A 89 -10.24 9.34 -7.29
N ASN A 90 -10.54 8.07 -7.57
CA ASN A 90 -11.48 7.27 -6.77
C ASN A 90 -10.77 6.30 -5.81
N SER A 91 -9.44 6.32 -5.79
CA SER A 91 -8.64 5.59 -4.80
C SER A 91 -8.82 6.25 -3.43
N PRO A 92 -8.55 5.54 -2.32
CA PRO A 92 -8.73 6.10 -0.98
C PRO A 92 -7.59 7.05 -0.56
N THR A 93 -7.24 7.99 -1.44
CA THR A 93 -6.25 9.06 -1.25
C THR A 93 -6.98 10.35 -0.87
N LYS A 94 -6.25 11.45 -0.65
CA LYS A 94 -6.85 12.68 -0.10
C LYS A 94 -7.45 13.55 -1.22
N SER A 95 -8.69 13.27 -1.59
CA SER A 95 -9.45 14.07 -2.57
C SER A 95 -10.11 15.32 -1.98
N PHE A 96 -10.28 15.40 -0.65
CA PHE A 96 -10.84 16.57 0.03
C PHE A 96 -9.99 16.98 1.25
N THR A 97 -10.06 18.26 1.62
CA THR A 97 -9.80 18.70 2.99
C THR A 97 -11.15 18.87 3.66
N VAL A 98 -11.32 18.29 4.84
CA VAL A 98 -12.59 18.27 5.56
C VAL A 98 -12.40 19.05 6.85
N THR A 99 -13.33 19.95 7.16
CA THR A 99 -13.30 20.75 8.39
C THR A 99 -14.66 20.74 9.08
N LYS A 100 -14.67 21.05 10.38
CA LYS A 100 -15.86 21.34 11.17
C LYS A 100 -15.57 22.51 12.10
N ASP A 101 -16.43 23.52 12.10
CA ASP A 101 -16.26 24.73 12.92
C ASP A 101 -14.88 25.42 12.74
N GLY A 102 -14.26 25.24 11.57
CA GLY A 102 -12.92 25.75 11.24
C GLY A 102 -11.76 24.82 11.59
N ASP A 103 -11.99 23.73 12.32
CA ASP A 103 -10.98 22.73 12.68
C ASP A 103 -10.88 21.62 11.62
N ASP A 104 -9.65 21.19 11.31
CA ASP A 104 -9.38 20.09 10.37
C ASP A 104 -9.84 18.74 10.92
N ILE A 105 -10.57 17.99 10.10
CA ILE A 105 -10.85 16.57 10.34
C ILE A 105 -9.66 15.74 9.83
N LEU A 106 -9.12 14.89 10.70
CA LEU A 106 -7.96 14.08 10.40
C LEU A 106 -8.24 13.13 9.22
N PHE A 107 -7.45 13.23 8.16
CA PHE A 107 -7.43 12.26 7.07
C PHE A 107 -6.67 10.99 7.50
N THR A 108 -7.33 9.84 7.38
CA THR A 108 -6.82 8.50 7.71
C THR A 108 -6.67 7.59 6.50
N GLY A 109 -6.91 8.09 5.29
CA GLY A 109 -6.74 7.32 4.06
C GLY A 109 -5.27 7.10 3.65
N LEU A 110 -5.08 6.53 2.46
CA LEU A 110 -3.75 6.21 1.93
C LEU A 110 -2.96 7.46 1.55
N ARG A 111 -1.71 7.51 2.01
CA ARG A 111 -0.68 8.43 1.51
C ARG A 111 0.23 7.66 0.57
N VAL A 112 0.12 7.93 -0.73
CA VAL A 112 0.74 7.14 -1.79
C VAL A 112 1.72 8.01 -2.57
N SER A 113 2.89 7.46 -2.88
CA SER A 113 3.80 8.02 -3.88
C SER A 113 3.56 7.29 -5.20
N PHE A 114 3.34 8.04 -6.27
CA PHE A 114 3.04 7.49 -7.59
C PHE A 114 4.26 7.57 -8.52
N ASP A 115 4.44 6.55 -9.37
CA ASP A 115 5.37 6.62 -10.49
C ASP A 115 4.75 7.47 -11.61
N LEU A 116 5.21 8.71 -11.72
CA LEU A 116 4.71 9.68 -12.71
C LEU A 116 5.15 9.36 -14.15
N THR A 117 5.97 8.33 -14.37
CA THR A 117 6.27 7.84 -15.72
C THR A 117 5.21 6.87 -16.24
N SER A 118 4.35 6.35 -15.37
CA SER A 118 3.28 5.43 -15.75
C SER A 118 2.07 6.18 -16.31
N ASP A 119 1.59 5.76 -17.47
CA ASP A 119 0.36 6.33 -18.06
C ASP A 119 -0.87 6.16 -17.16
N SER A 120 -0.86 5.19 -16.24
CA SER A 120 -1.97 4.89 -15.33
C SER A 120 -2.26 5.97 -14.28
N VAL A 121 -1.34 6.92 -14.07
CA VAL A 121 -1.56 8.03 -13.13
C VAL A 121 -2.28 9.21 -13.78
N TYR A 122 -2.45 9.16 -15.10
CA TYR A 122 -3.05 10.22 -15.89
C TYR A 122 -4.47 9.88 -16.33
N THR A 123 -5.25 10.91 -16.60
CA THR A 123 -6.55 10.81 -17.25
C THR A 123 -6.64 11.89 -18.32
N THR A 124 -7.20 11.55 -19.47
CA THR A 124 -7.49 12.50 -20.55
C THR A 124 -8.96 12.90 -20.47
N ILE A 125 -9.21 14.20 -20.34
CA ILE A 125 -10.53 14.83 -20.43
C ILE A 125 -10.69 15.33 -21.87
N PRO A 126 -11.56 14.72 -22.68
CA PRO A 126 -11.70 15.11 -24.08
C PRO A 126 -12.15 16.56 -24.25
N ALA A 127 -11.82 17.16 -25.40
CA ALA A 127 -12.30 18.48 -25.78
C ALA A 127 -13.83 18.62 -25.62
N GLY A 128 -14.27 19.75 -25.08
CA GLY A 128 -15.68 20.06 -24.83
C GLY A 128 -16.44 19.09 -23.90
N SER A 129 -15.73 18.20 -23.20
CA SER A 129 -16.32 17.11 -22.41
C SER A 129 -16.01 17.23 -20.92
N SER A 130 -16.68 16.41 -20.11
CA SER A 130 -16.51 16.38 -18.66
C SER A 130 -16.30 14.96 -18.15
N ILE A 131 -15.57 14.83 -17.04
CA ILE A 131 -15.47 13.62 -16.25
C ILE A 131 -16.14 13.87 -14.90
N ALA A 132 -17.06 13.00 -14.53
CA ALA A 132 -17.71 12.99 -13.24
C ALA A 132 -17.18 11.83 -12.39
N VAL A 133 -16.83 12.12 -11.13
CA VAL A 133 -16.39 11.14 -10.14
C VAL A 133 -17.26 11.30 -8.89
N ASN A 134 -17.91 10.23 -8.49
CA ASN A 134 -18.64 10.16 -7.24
C ASN A 134 -17.73 9.62 -6.14
N HIS A 135 -17.65 10.36 -5.04
CA HIS A 135 -16.91 9.99 -3.84
C HIS A 135 -17.92 9.52 -2.78
N THR A 136 -17.93 8.22 -2.49
CA THR A 136 -18.92 7.57 -1.61
C THR A 136 -18.32 7.03 -0.31
N ASP A 137 -17.00 6.80 -0.24
CA ASP A 137 -16.38 6.12 0.89
C ASP A 137 -15.67 7.09 1.85
N LEU A 138 -16.10 8.36 1.88
CA LEU A 138 -15.45 9.42 2.65
C LEU A 138 -15.49 9.15 4.16
N GLY A 139 -16.51 8.46 4.66
CA GLY A 139 -16.61 8.02 6.06
C GLY A 139 -15.41 7.23 6.56
N ALA A 140 -14.73 6.50 5.67
CA ALA A 140 -13.55 5.69 6.01
C ALA A 140 -12.21 6.44 5.86
N LEU A 141 -12.24 7.59 5.21
CA LEU A 141 -11.05 8.39 4.91
C LEU A 141 -10.79 9.48 5.94
N TYR A 142 -11.76 9.80 6.80
CA TYR A 142 -11.66 10.89 7.78
C TYR A 142 -12.17 10.49 9.17
N GLU A 143 -11.70 11.17 10.21
CA GLU A 143 -12.04 10.91 11.61
C GLU A 143 -13.22 11.75 12.12
N PHE A 144 -14.44 11.40 11.71
CA PHE A 144 -15.65 12.15 12.10
C PHE A 144 -16.04 11.95 13.58
N GLU A 145 -15.72 10.79 14.16
CA GLU A 145 -16.21 10.37 15.49
C GLU A 145 -15.75 11.33 16.58
N ALA A 146 -14.46 11.70 16.56
CA ALA A 146 -13.87 12.62 17.52
C ALA A 146 -14.51 14.02 17.51
N SER A 147 -15.09 14.43 16.37
CA SER A 147 -15.70 15.74 16.19
C SER A 147 -17.21 15.73 16.43
N GLY A 148 -17.87 14.56 16.53
CA GLY A 148 -19.31 14.44 16.77
C GLY A 148 -20.18 14.86 15.56
N THR A 149 -21.49 14.66 15.68
CA THR A 149 -22.51 15.08 14.68
C THR A 149 -22.49 16.59 14.42
N GLY A 150 -22.89 17.02 13.23
CA GLY A 150 -22.97 18.43 12.84
C GLY A 150 -22.61 18.66 11.37
N THR A 151 -22.39 19.91 10.99
CA THR A 151 -22.05 20.29 9.61
C THR A 151 -20.55 20.20 9.36
N PHE A 152 -20.17 19.43 8.37
CA PHE A 152 -18.80 19.29 7.89
C PHE A 152 -18.65 19.97 6.53
N SER A 153 -17.55 20.69 6.33
CA SER A 153 -17.23 21.38 5.08
C SER A 153 -16.15 20.60 4.32
N PHE A 154 -16.37 20.39 3.03
CA PHE A 154 -15.51 19.60 2.14
C PHE A 154 -14.94 20.50 1.05
N ALA A 155 -13.65 20.84 1.17
CA ALA A 155 -12.91 21.57 0.15
C ALA A 155 -12.20 20.58 -0.78
N ALA A 156 -12.50 20.64 -2.08
CA ALA A 156 -11.90 19.77 -3.08
C ALA A 156 -10.40 19.99 -3.24
N ASN A 157 -9.65 18.90 -3.37
CA ASN A 157 -8.29 18.94 -3.88
C ASN A 157 -8.34 19.11 -5.41
N ASN A 158 -8.15 20.36 -5.82
CA ASN A 158 -8.43 20.95 -7.14
C ASN A 158 -7.14 21.30 -7.91
N VAL A 159 -6.04 20.61 -7.60
CA VAL A 159 -4.73 20.81 -8.24
C VAL A 159 -4.58 19.85 -9.42
N PHE A 160 -4.28 20.41 -10.60
CA PHE A 160 -4.10 19.67 -11.84
C PHE A 160 -2.74 19.95 -12.47
N GLN A 161 -2.09 18.92 -12.97
CA GLN A 161 -0.81 18.99 -13.66
C GLN A 161 -0.84 18.08 -14.88
N THR A 162 -0.23 18.50 -15.98
CA THR A 162 -0.12 17.70 -17.21
C THR A 162 1.10 16.76 -17.20
N GLY A 163 2.00 16.93 -16.22
CA GLY A 163 3.24 16.16 -16.09
C GLY A 163 4.00 16.48 -14.80
N PRO A 164 5.05 15.70 -14.46
CA PRO A 164 5.83 15.87 -13.23
C PRO A 164 6.50 17.25 -13.11
N ASP A 165 6.99 17.79 -14.23
CA ASP A 165 7.67 19.08 -14.28
C ASP A 165 6.74 20.23 -14.71
N ALA A 166 5.44 19.95 -14.91
CA ALA A 166 4.46 20.95 -15.32
C ALA A 166 4.02 21.80 -14.13
N ALA A 167 3.85 23.10 -14.36
CA ALA A 167 3.26 24.00 -13.37
C ALA A 167 1.84 23.52 -12.99
N PRO A 168 1.49 23.48 -11.71
CA PRO A 168 0.14 23.13 -11.29
C PRO A 168 -0.85 24.26 -11.61
N LEU A 169 -2.01 23.87 -12.14
CA LEU A 169 -3.20 24.69 -12.16
C LEU A 169 -4.03 24.38 -10.91
N ILE A 170 -4.39 25.43 -10.16
CA ILE A 170 -5.35 25.34 -9.07
C ILE A 170 -6.64 26.02 -9.55
N VAL A 171 -7.73 25.25 -9.64
CA VAL A 171 -9.03 25.79 -10.08
C VAL A 171 -9.84 26.17 -8.84
N GLU A 172 -10.27 27.43 -8.70
CA GLU A 172 -11.05 27.84 -7.53
C GLU A 172 -12.39 27.09 -7.46
N VAL A 173 -12.66 26.45 -6.32
CA VAL A 173 -13.86 25.64 -6.08
C VAL A 173 -14.35 25.92 -4.66
N PRO A 174 -15.60 26.40 -4.50
CA PRO A 174 -16.20 26.56 -3.17
C PRO A 174 -16.25 25.21 -2.44
N ALA A 175 -16.04 25.23 -1.12
CA ALA A 175 -16.33 24.07 -0.30
C ALA A 175 -17.84 23.80 -0.30
N VAL A 176 -18.19 22.53 -0.09
CA VAL A 176 -19.58 22.11 0.08
C VAL A 176 -19.81 21.58 1.48
N ASP A 177 -21.00 21.84 2.02
CA ASP A 177 -21.33 21.49 3.39
C ASP A 177 -22.33 20.32 3.43
N ILE A 178 -22.10 19.40 4.37
CA ILE A 178 -22.98 18.27 4.65
C ILE A 178 -23.20 18.17 6.16
N GLU A 179 -24.47 18.17 6.58
CA GLU A 179 -24.85 17.87 7.96
C GLU A 179 -24.92 16.35 8.20
N ILE A 180 -24.24 15.86 9.23
CA ILE A 180 -24.31 14.46 9.66
C ILE A 180 -25.05 14.41 10.99
N THR A 181 -26.23 13.81 11.00
CA THR A 181 -27.20 13.98 12.10
C THR A 181 -27.14 12.92 13.18
N SER A 182 -26.53 11.75 12.93
CA SER A 182 -26.53 10.65 13.90
C SER A 182 -25.22 9.87 13.98
N ASP A 183 -24.85 9.15 12.94
CA ASP A 183 -23.77 8.17 12.97
C ASP A 183 -22.48 8.74 12.39
N VAL A 184 -21.60 9.13 13.30
CA VAL A 184 -20.24 9.60 13.00
C VAL A 184 -19.17 8.58 13.40
N GLN A 185 -19.54 7.33 13.70
CA GLN A 185 -18.58 6.34 14.16
C GLN A 185 -17.49 6.10 13.10
N LYS A 186 -16.26 5.88 13.55
CA LYS A 186 -15.14 5.67 12.64
C LYS A 186 -15.36 4.46 11.73
N ARG A 187 -15.24 4.67 10.42
CA ARG A 187 -15.06 3.59 9.44
C ARG A 187 -13.58 3.34 9.19
N LEU A 188 -13.21 2.08 9.15
CA LEU A 188 -11.86 1.67 8.77
C LEU A 188 -11.82 1.55 7.25
N LEU A 189 -10.89 2.27 6.61
CA LEU A 189 -10.66 2.18 5.16
C LEU A 189 -10.41 0.75 4.67
N PHE A 190 -9.73 -0.04 5.50
CA PHE A 190 -9.58 -1.47 5.29
C PHE A 190 -10.18 -2.17 6.50
N PRO A 191 -11.45 -2.58 6.40
CA PRO A 191 -12.11 -3.26 7.50
C PRO A 191 -11.51 -4.70 7.61
N PRO A 192 -11.01 -5.16 8.79
CA PRO A 192 -10.06 -6.29 8.97
C PRO A 192 -10.61 -7.73 8.72
N SER A 193 -9.78 -8.79 8.50
CA SER A 193 -10.10 -10.24 8.12
C SER A 193 -10.48 -11.13 9.31
N LEU A 194 -11.33 -12.16 9.19
CA LEU A 194 -11.56 -13.12 10.28
C LEU A 194 -10.68 -14.36 10.06
N SER A 195 -9.73 -14.60 10.96
CA SER A 195 -9.02 -15.87 11.02
C SER A 195 -9.91 -16.97 11.60
N HIS A 196 -10.01 -18.08 10.87
CA HIS A 196 -10.75 -19.28 11.26
C HIS A 196 -9.78 -20.43 11.56
N PRO A 197 -9.40 -20.65 12.83
CA PRO A 197 -8.67 -21.83 13.25
C PRO A 197 -9.41 -23.11 12.86
N GLN A 198 -8.73 -24.00 12.13
CA GLN A 198 -9.29 -25.26 11.66
C GLN A 198 -8.29 -26.40 11.82
N CYS A 199 -8.68 -27.42 12.57
CA CYS A 199 -7.89 -28.65 12.71
C CYS A 199 -8.82 -29.78 13.15
N SER A 200 -8.63 -30.99 12.59
CA SER A 200 -9.39 -32.18 12.97
C SER A 200 -9.00 -32.69 14.36
N ASP A 201 -7.75 -32.51 14.76
CA ASP A 201 -7.28 -32.79 16.11
C ASP A 201 -7.68 -31.65 17.06
N ALA A 202 -8.50 -31.97 18.07
CA ALA A 202 -9.04 -30.98 18.99
C ALA A 202 -7.97 -30.28 19.85
N GLY A 203 -6.89 -30.99 20.22
CA GLY A 203 -5.79 -30.41 21.00
C GLY A 203 -4.98 -29.41 20.19
N ARG A 204 -4.65 -29.76 18.94
CA ARG A 204 -3.99 -28.87 17.99
C ARG A 204 -4.87 -27.68 17.63
N LEU A 205 -6.18 -27.89 17.45
CA LEU A 205 -7.14 -26.81 17.23
C LEU A 205 -7.11 -25.79 18.37
N GLN A 206 -7.12 -26.25 19.62
CA GLN A 206 -7.06 -25.36 20.78
C GLN A 206 -5.73 -24.60 20.82
N ILE A 207 -4.60 -25.26 20.55
CA ILE A 207 -3.29 -24.58 20.46
C ILE A 207 -3.30 -23.47 19.40
N ILE A 208 -3.90 -23.68 18.23
CA ILE A 208 -4.01 -22.64 17.20
C ILE A 208 -4.84 -21.46 17.71
N ARG A 209 -6.01 -21.72 18.34
CA ARG A 209 -6.88 -20.67 18.88
C ARG A 209 -6.18 -19.82 19.95
N ASP A 210 -5.50 -20.48 20.88
CA ASP A 210 -4.76 -19.80 21.95
C ASP A 210 -3.61 -18.97 21.35
N SER A 211 -2.88 -19.54 20.39
CA SER A 211 -1.76 -18.85 19.73
C SER A 211 -2.23 -17.64 18.93
N LEU A 212 -3.37 -17.73 18.24
CA LEU A 212 -3.99 -16.62 17.54
C LEU A 212 -4.41 -15.50 18.52
N THR A 213 -5.04 -15.87 19.64
CA THR A 213 -5.43 -14.90 20.68
C THR A 213 -4.21 -14.14 21.20
N VAL A 214 -3.11 -14.85 21.46
CA VAL A 214 -1.86 -14.23 21.93
C VAL A 214 -1.20 -13.41 20.82
N ALA A 215 -1.19 -13.87 19.58
CA ALA A 215 -0.64 -13.13 18.43
C ALA A 215 -1.31 -11.75 18.29
N ARG A 216 -2.64 -11.72 18.39
CA ARG A 216 -3.42 -10.48 18.34
C ARG A 216 -3.09 -9.55 19.52
N ALA A 217 -2.99 -10.10 20.72
CA ALA A 217 -2.60 -9.32 21.90
C ALA A 217 -1.17 -8.76 21.80
N LEU A 218 -0.23 -9.52 21.23
CA LEU A 218 1.13 -9.08 20.95
C LEU A 218 1.14 -7.91 19.94
N ALA A 219 0.43 -8.05 18.83
CA ALA A 219 0.33 -7.01 17.81
C ALA A 219 -0.38 -5.74 18.32
N GLY A 220 -1.48 -5.87 19.06
CA GLY A 220 -2.20 -4.74 19.65
C GLY A 220 -1.39 -4.03 20.74
N GLY A 221 -0.64 -4.80 21.54
CA GLY A 221 0.33 -4.23 22.48
C GLY A 221 1.44 -3.45 21.76
N ALA A 222 1.95 -3.97 20.65
CA ALA A 222 2.94 -3.30 19.83
C ALA A 222 2.40 -2.01 19.17
N ALA A 223 1.18 -2.04 18.61
CA ALA A 223 0.52 -0.85 18.08
C ALA A 223 0.34 0.23 19.16
N THR A 224 -0.10 -0.17 20.35
CA THR A 224 -0.22 0.73 21.51
C THR A 224 1.12 1.35 21.90
N ASP A 225 2.19 0.56 21.95
CA ASP A 225 3.54 1.05 22.25
C ASP A 225 4.03 2.09 21.24
N ILE A 226 3.83 1.85 19.94
CA ILE A 226 4.27 2.79 18.88
C ILE A 226 3.65 4.19 19.09
N ARG A 227 2.40 4.25 19.54
CA ARG A 227 1.69 5.51 19.81
C ARG A 227 2.09 6.16 21.13
N SER A 228 2.22 5.35 22.19
CA SER A 228 2.48 5.84 23.55
C SER A 228 3.96 6.12 23.84
N HIS A 229 4.87 5.44 23.14
CA HIS A 229 6.32 5.56 23.28
C HIS A 229 6.98 5.79 21.92
N PRO A 230 6.79 6.98 21.32
CA PRO A 230 7.23 7.29 19.94
C PRO A 230 8.72 7.06 19.65
N ASN A 231 9.57 6.98 20.68
CA ASN A 231 11.02 6.75 20.57
C ASN A 231 11.45 5.46 21.31
N SER A 232 10.56 4.46 21.42
CA SER A 232 10.87 3.22 22.12
C SER A 232 12.10 2.52 21.53
N ALA A 233 12.90 1.88 22.39
CA ALA A 233 14.09 1.16 21.95
C ALA A 233 13.71 0.01 21.01
N GLU A 234 12.54 -0.58 21.23
CA GLU A 234 11.92 -1.65 20.47
C GLU A 234 11.60 -1.18 19.04
N PHE A 235 10.91 -0.03 18.89
CA PHE A 235 10.66 0.53 17.56
C PHE A 235 11.95 0.88 16.84
N ASN A 236 12.89 1.55 17.51
CA ASN A 236 14.17 1.93 16.90
C ASN A 236 14.99 0.71 16.46
N THR A 237 14.97 -0.37 17.26
CA THR A 237 15.68 -1.61 16.95
C THR A 237 15.08 -2.29 15.72
N TYR A 238 13.76 -2.52 15.71
CA TYR A 238 13.13 -3.36 14.68
C TYR A 238 12.59 -2.59 13.49
N PHE A 239 12.35 -1.29 13.59
CA PHE A 239 11.78 -0.49 12.50
C PHE A 239 12.42 0.90 12.35
N GLY A 240 13.52 1.20 13.05
CA GLY A 240 14.22 2.49 12.95
C GLY A 240 14.41 2.98 11.51
N GLY A 241 14.00 4.23 11.27
CA GLY A 241 13.99 4.86 9.96
C GLY A 241 12.70 4.67 9.14
N ASN A 242 11.76 3.82 9.58
CA ASN A 242 10.45 3.68 8.95
C ASN A 242 9.42 4.66 9.52
N SER A 243 8.33 4.88 8.77
CA SER A 243 7.17 5.62 9.23
C SER A 243 6.48 4.87 10.39
N ARG A 244 6.38 5.52 11.55
CA ARG A 244 5.65 4.98 12.70
C ARG A 244 4.18 4.72 12.38
N ASP A 245 3.55 5.61 11.61
CA ASP A 245 2.14 5.47 11.24
C ASP A 245 1.89 4.24 10.37
N ASP A 246 2.79 3.95 9.43
CA ASP A 246 2.68 2.76 8.58
C ASP A 246 2.91 1.47 9.38
N ILE A 247 3.92 1.42 10.25
CA ILE A 247 4.15 0.22 11.08
C ILE A 247 3.06 0.03 12.14
N TRP A 248 2.58 1.12 12.74
CA TRP A 248 1.41 1.09 13.63
C TRP A 248 0.21 0.50 12.92
N TYR A 249 -0.11 1.02 11.73
CA TYR A 249 -1.26 0.58 10.95
C TYR A 249 -1.17 -0.91 10.61
N ARG A 250 0.02 -1.39 10.22
CA ARG A 250 0.24 -2.82 9.93
C ARG A 250 0.08 -3.70 11.16
N MET A 251 0.56 -3.26 12.34
CA MET A 251 0.34 -3.97 13.60
C MET A 251 -1.13 -3.98 14.01
N ASP A 252 -1.84 -2.88 13.79
CA ASP A 252 -3.26 -2.75 14.09
C ASP A 252 -4.10 -3.70 13.25
N ILE A 253 -3.83 -3.82 11.95
CA ILE A 253 -4.51 -4.81 11.09
C ILE A 253 -4.23 -6.25 11.56
N ILE A 254 -3.00 -6.57 11.98
CA ILE A 254 -2.67 -7.90 12.52
C ILE A 254 -3.44 -8.17 13.83
N ALA A 255 -3.61 -7.17 14.68
CA ALA A 255 -4.31 -7.29 15.95
C ALA A 255 -5.83 -7.44 15.77
N GLY A 256 -6.40 -6.71 14.80
CA GLY A 256 -7.84 -6.54 14.63
C GLY A 256 -8.59 -7.80 14.23
N ASP A 257 -8.16 -8.46 13.14
CA ASP A 257 -8.67 -9.75 12.68
C ASP A 257 -10.23 -9.95 12.88
N LEU A 258 -11.04 -9.03 12.29
CA LEU A 258 -12.53 -8.96 12.34
C LEU A 258 -13.22 -9.43 11.04
N ALA A 259 -14.55 -9.43 10.91
CA ALA A 259 -15.24 -10.18 9.83
C ALA A 259 -15.07 -9.70 8.38
N SER A 260 -14.38 -8.59 8.14
CA SER A 260 -14.53 -7.74 6.95
C SER A 260 -13.42 -7.82 5.90
N SER A 261 -12.30 -8.51 6.13
CA SER A 261 -11.30 -8.84 5.09
C SER A 261 -11.34 -10.32 4.68
N GLY A 262 -12.54 -10.91 4.67
CA GLY A 262 -12.78 -12.28 4.25
C GLY A 262 -12.36 -13.35 5.26
N THR A 263 -12.46 -14.61 4.86
CA THR A 263 -12.14 -15.78 5.69
C THR A 263 -10.74 -16.30 5.35
N ARG A 264 -9.82 -16.34 6.32
CA ARG A 264 -8.56 -17.10 6.19
C ARG A 264 -8.59 -18.32 7.10
N VAL A 265 -8.16 -19.46 6.59
CA VAL A 265 -7.97 -20.65 7.41
C VAL A 265 -6.63 -20.53 8.14
N ILE A 266 -6.61 -20.83 9.44
CA ILE A 266 -5.38 -21.17 10.15
C ILE A 266 -5.43 -22.67 10.45
N GLY A 267 -4.78 -23.43 9.58
CA GLY A 267 -4.90 -24.88 9.48
C GLY A 267 -3.79 -25.65 10.19
N CYS A 268 -4.02 -26.94 10.44
CA CYS A 268 -3.00 -27.90 10.88
C CYS A 268 -2.73 -29.01 9.84
N THR A 269 -3.29 -28.85 8.64
CA THR A 269 -3.07 -29.74 7.49
C THR A 269 -2.05 -29.09 6.57
N ASP A 270 -1.25 -29.89 5.89
CA ASP A 270 -0.20 -29.42 5.00
C ASP A 270 -0.60 -29.66 3.53
N PRO A 271 -1.42 -28.79 2.93
CA PRO A 271 -1.84 -28.95 1.54
C PRO A 271 -0.69 -28.81 0.53
N ALA A 272 0.39 -28.11 0.89
CA ALA A 272 1.56 -27.93 0.01
C ALA A 272 2.60 -29.06 0.13
N GLY A 273 2.52 -29.90 1.17
CA GLY A 273 3.47 -31.00 1.39
C GLY A 273 4.87 -30.53 1.80
N ILE A 274 4.99 -29.35 2.42
CA ILE A 274 6.27 -28.71 2.76
C ILE A 274 6.63 -28.73 4.25
N CYS A 275 5.79 -29.30 5.12
CA CYS A 275 6.04 -29.35 6.57
C CYS A 275 7.22 -30.26 7.00
N GLY A 276 7.97 -30.82 6.04
CA GLY A 276 9.25 -31.49 6.29
C GLY A 276 10.39 -30.50 6.56
N GLY A 277 11.55 -31.01 6.94
CA GLY A 277 12.79 -30.21 6.96
C GLY A 277 12.86 -29.07 8.00
N GLY A 278 11.98 -29.06 9.00
CA GLY A 278 12.00 -28.07 10.08
C GLY A 278 11.12 -26.83 9.86
N VAL A 279 10.27 -26.83 8.84
CA VAL A 279 9.27 -25.76 8.62
C VAL A 279 8.28 -25.74 9.80
N ILE A 280 8.05 -24.56 10.37
CA ILE A 280 7.22 -24.35 11.57
C ILE A 280 5.77 -24.03 11.17
N ALA A 281 5.60 -23.10 10.24
CA ALA A 281 4.34 -22.72 9.62
C ALA A 281 4.64 -22.10 8.24
N TYR A 282 3.60 -21.84 7.46
CA TYR A 282 3.70 -21.05 6.23
C TYR A 282 2.37 -20.37 5.89
N ALA A 283 2.44 -19.22 5.22
CA ALA A 283 1.31 -18.53 4.64
C ALA A 283 1.23 -18.76 3.11
N ARG A 284 0.04 -19.13 2.62
CA ARG A 284 -0.28 -19.20 1.20
C ARG A 284 -0.94 -17.89 0.76
N ILE A 285 -0.17 -17.02 0.15
CA ILE A 285 -0.66 -15.75 -0.39
C ILE A 285 -1.11 -15.91 -1.84
N VAL A 286 -2.33 -15.48 -2.13
CA VAL A 286 -2.88 -15.36 -3.48
C VAL A 286 -3.13 -13.88 -3.72
N SER A 287 -2.52 -13.33 -4.76
CA SER A 287 -2.62 -11.91 -5.08
C SER A 287 -3.15 -11.69 -6.50
N SER A 288 -3.91 -10.60 -6.67
CA SER A 288 -4.37 -10.10 -7.97
C SER A 288 -4.27 -8.58 -7.97
N ASN A 289 -3.68 -8.00 -9.02
CA ASN A 289 -3.49 -6.54 -9.15
C ASN A 289 -2.79 -5.86 -7.94
N GLY A 290 -1.83 -6.55 -7.32
CA GLY A 290 -1.12 -6.06 -6.13
C GLY A 290 -1.92 -6.14 -4.82
N GLN A 291 -3.14 -6.67 -4.85
CA GLN A 291 -3.96 -6.92 -3.67
C GLN A 291 -3.92 -8.39 -3.28
N ILE A 292 -3.87 -8.68 -1.97
CA ILE A 292 -4.05 -10.03 -1.44
C ILE A 292 -5.55 -10.38 -1.54
N ILE A 293 -5.86 -11.44 -2.28
CA ILE A 293 -7.21 -12.00 -2.46
C ILE A 293 -7.39 -13.37 -1.79
N GLY A 294 -6.32 -13.91 -1.19
CA GLY A 294 -6.35 -15.11 -0.35
C GLY A 294 -5.07 -15.23 0.47
N SER A 295 -5.16 -15.70 1.72
CA SER A 295 -4.03 -15.67 2.66
C SER A 295 -4.12 -16.70 3.79
N ASP A 296 -4.40 -17.96 3.43
CA ASP A 296 -4.46 -19.07 4.41
C ASP A 296 -3.10 -19.32 5.06
N ILE A 297 -3.11 -19.74 6.32
CA ILE A 297 -1.92 -20.08 7.11
C ILE A 297 -2.00 -21.54 7.51
N PHE A 298 -0.87 -22.25 7.44
CA PHE A 298 -0.78 -23.66 7.79
C PHE A 298 0.34 -23.90 8.80
N THR A 299 0.00 -24.53 9.92
CA THR A 299 0.93 -24.87 10.99
C THR A 299 1.44 -26.31 10.83
N CYS A 300 2.75 -26.49 10.96
CA CYS A 300 3.42 -27.78 10.81
C CYS A 300 3.58 -28.54 12.13
N GLY A 301 3.97 -29.81 12.08
CA GLY A 301 4.10 -30.65 13.28
C GLY A 301 4.96 -30.04 14.39
N ILE A 302 6.07 -29.39 14.02
CA ILE A 302 7.01 -28.77 14.97
C ILE A 302 6.42 -27.57 15.72
N PHE A 303 5.41 -26.88 15.16
CA PHE A 303 4.65 -25.84 15.87
C PHE A 303 3.98 -26.40 17.13
N PHE A 304 3.48 -27.63 17.05
CA PHE A 304 2.81 -28.27 18.19
C PHE A 304 3.79 -28.92 19.17
N THR A 305 4.90 -29.47 18.68
CA THR A 305 5.81 -30.29 19.50
C THR A 305 7.00 -29.54 20.08
N ALA A 306 7.50 -28.48 19.43
CA ALA A 306 8.72 -27.79 19.84
C ALA A 306 8.52 -26.29 20.12
N ALA A 307 7.57 -25.63 19.45
CA ALA A 307 7.33 -24.21 19.72
C ALA A 307 6.75 -24.00 21.13
N GLN A 308 7.28 -22.99 21.83
CA GLN A 308 6.99 -22.70 23.22
C GLN A 308 5.81 -21.72 23.37
N PRO A 309 5.04 -21.77 24.48
CA PRO A 309 4.02 -20.75 24.75
C PRO A 309 4.66 -19.39 25.04
N THR A 310 4.07 -18.29 24.59
CA THR A 310 4.67 -16.93 24.72
C THR A 310 5.20 -16.55 26.12
N PRO A 311 4.57 -16.92 27.24
CA PRO A 311 5.12 -16.63 28.57
C PRO A 311 6.53 -17.20 28.83
N SER A 312 6.98 -18.21 28.08
CA SER A 312 8.34 -18.76 28.24
C SER A 312 9.45 -17.75 27.97
N ILE A 313 9.17 -16.65 27.25
CA ILE A 313 10.18 -15.62 26.96
C ILE A 313 10.53 -14.75 28.17
N CYS A 314 9.74 -14.80 29.25
CA CYS A 314 10.00 -14.06 30.47
C CYS A 314 11.26 -14.57 31.19
N THR A 315 11.43 -15.88 31.22
CA THR A 315 12.61 -16.55 31.79
C THR A 315 13.63 -16.96 30.73
N GLY A 316 13.22 -17.09 29.47
CA GLY A 316 14.07 -17.41 28.33
C GLY A 316 14.44 -16.23 27.43
N GLY A 317 15.05 -16.54 26.29
CA GLY A 317 15.22 -15.61 25.17
C GLY A 317 14.08 -15.71 24.16
N PHE A 318 13.93 -14.69 23.31
CA PHE A 318 12.93 -14.67 22.23
C PHE A 318 13.54 -14.64 20.82
N ASP A 319 14.87 -14.73 20.72
CA ASP A 319 15.57 -14.66 19.44
C ASP A 319 15.22 -15.83 18.50
N SER A 320 15.17 -17.05 19.05
CA SER A 320 14.78 -18.26 18.31
C SER A 320 13.34 -18.19 17.80
N THR A 321 13.09 -18.61 16.56
CA THR A 321 11.75 -18.68 15.93
C THR A 321 10.76 -19.57 16.71
N LEU A 322 11.24 -20.57 17.47
CA LEU A 322 10.42 -21.48 18.28
C LEU A 322 10.06 -20.93 19.67
N SER A 323 10.54 -19.74 20.04
CA SER A 323 10.39 -19.18 21.40
C SER A 323 8.96 -18.78 21.78
N SER A 324 8.06 -18.63 20.80
CA SER A 324 6.69 -18.19 21.06
C SER A 324 5.75 -18.62 19.93
N ARG A 325 4.76 -19.46 20.26
CA ARG A 325 3.65 -19.83 19.36
C ARG A 325 2.83 -18.62 18.92
N GLY A 326 2.55 -17.68 19.84
CA GLY A 326 1.87 -16.43 19.50
C GLY A 326 2.71 -15.55 18.56
N GLY A 327 4.03 -15.51 18.77
CA GLY A 327 4.94 -14.82 17.87
C GLY A 327 4.99 -15.45 16.48
N ILE A 328 4.98 -16.78 16.38
CA ILE A 328 4.91 -17.50 15.10
C ILE A 328 3.62 -17.15 14.35
N ILE A 329 2.46 -17.21 15.01
CA ILE A 329 1.20 -16.83 14.34
C ILE A 329 1.21 -15.35 13.94
N LEU A 330 1.78 -14.45 14.74
CA LEU A 330 1.94 -13.03 14.37
C LEU A 330 2.82 -12.86 13.11
N HIS A 331 3.92 -13.61 13.01
CA HIS A 331 4.78 -13.64 11.83
C HIS A 331 3.96 -14.01 10.59
N GLU A 332 3.25 -15.13 10.61
CA GLU A 332 2.44 -15.59 9.48
C GLU A 332 1.31 -14.61 9.14
N LEU A 333 0.67 -14.02 10.16
CA LEU A 333 -0.35 -12.99 9.96
C LEU A 333 0.22 -11.77 9.25
N SER A 334 1.48 -11.40 9.48
CA SER A 334 2.10 -10.27 8.80
C SER A 334 2.24 -10.49 7.28
N HIS A 335 2.50 -11.72 6.82
CA HIS A 335 2.43 -12.04 5.39
C HIS A 335 1.01 -11.81 4.88
N ALA A 336 0.04 -12.33 5.64
CA ALA A 336 -1.35 -12.41 5.25
C ALA A 336 -2.13 -11.09 5.34
N THR A 337 -1.64 -10.09 6.07
CA THR A 337 -2.28 -8.76 6.20
C THR A 337 -1.45 -7.63 5.60
N ALA A 338 -0.13 -7.74 5.64
CA ALA A 338 0.78 -6.64 5.35
C ALA A 338 1.72 -6.96 4.18
N ASN A 339 1.57 -8.14 3.55
CA ASN A 339 2.39 -8.62 2.42
C ASN A 339 3.89 -8.54 2.71
N THR A 340 4.29 -8.90 3.93
CA THR A 340 5.71 -9.06 4.28
C THR A 340 6.29 -10.28 3.57
N GLY A 341 7.61 -10.35 3.48
CA GLY A 341 8.36 -11.55 3.10
C GLY A 341 9.28 -12.01 4.22
N ASP A 342 10.02 -13.08 3.94
CA ASP A 342 11.03 -13.65 4.84
C ASP A 342 12.44 -13.25 4.40
N LEU A 343 12.85 -12.04 4.80
CA LEU A 343 14.14 -11.47 4.42
C LEU A 343 15.25 -11.85 5.42
N GLY A 344 14.87 -12.28 6.62
CA GLY A 344 15.79 -12.78 7.63
C GLY A 344 15.05 -13.32 8.86
N TYR A 345 15.57 -14.43 9.40
CA TYR A 345 14.98 -15.14 10.54
C TYR A 345 15.79 -14.93 11.82
N GLY A 346 15.07 -14.81 12.94
CA GLY A 346 15.63 -14.51 14.25
C GLY A 346 15.72 -13.01 14.51
N CYS A 347 15.59 -12.64 15.78
CA CYS A 347 15.47 -11.23 16.17
C CYS A 347 16.76 -10.44 15.99
N SER A 348 17.92 -11.07 16.18
CA SER A 348 19.21 -10.47 15.89
C SER A 348 19.37 -10.12 14.40
N VAL A 349 18.96 -11.02 13.51
CA VAL A 349 18.99 -10.78 12.05
C VAL A 349 17.98 -9.70 11.67
N ALA A 350 16.74 -9.80 12.17
CA ALA A 350 15.68 -8.82 11.94
C ALA A 350 16.10 -7.39 12.33
N ALA A 351 16.75 -7.23 13.49
CA ALA A 351 17.26 -5.95 13.96
C ALA A 351 18.36 -5.35 13.07
N GLY A 352 19.14 -6.21 12.39
CA GLY A 352 20.26 -5.83 11.52
C GLY A 352 19.87 -5.52 10.06
N LEU A 353 18.61 -5.70 9.66
CA LEU A 353 18.16 -5.43 8.30
C LEU A 353 18.21 -3.93 7.95
N SER A 354 18.27 -3.62 6.64
CA SER A 354 18.11 -2.24 6.16
C SER A 354 16.72 -1.69 6.50
N THR A 355 16.55 -0.38 6.55
CA THR A 355 15.25 0.25 6.88
C THR A 355 14.11 -0.28 6.00
N ALA A 356 14.31 -0.38 4.68
CA ALA A 356 13.31 -0.93 3.77
C ALA A 356 13.01 -2.42 4.06
N ASN A 357 14.03 -3.21 4.36
CA ASN A 357 13.86 -4.63 4.66
C ASN A 357 13.21 -4.86 6.02
N LYS A 358 13.47 -4.02 7.03
CA LYS A 358 12.80 -4.07 8.33
C LYS A 358 11.29 -4.00 8.19
N ARG A 359 10.79 -3.07 7.38
CA ARG A 359 9.36 -2.93 7.07
C ARG A 359 8.78 -4.15 6.37
N ASN A 360 9.55 -4.77 5.49
CA ASN A 360 9.08 -5.84 4.62
C ASN A 360 9.38 -7.26 5.17
N ASN A 361 9.98 -7.40 6.36
CA ASN A 361 10.33 -8.69 6.94
C ASN A 361 9.34 -9.10 8.05
N ALA A 362 8.77 -10.29 7.97
CA ALA A 362 7.79 -10.78 8.93
C ALA A 362 8.35 -10.87 10.36
N ASP A 363 9.60 -11.32 10.50
CA ASP A 363 10.23 -11.49 11.81
C ASP A 363 10.51 -10.14 12.52
N ASN A 364 10.56 -9.01 11.83
CA ASN A 364 10.63 -7.69 12.47
C ASN A 364 9.35 -7.39 13.27
N TYR A 365 8.19 -7.77 12.76
CA TYR A 365 6.91 -7.59 13.47
C TYR A 365 6.87 -8.49 14.71
N ARG A 366 7.15 -9.78 14.52
CA ARG A 366 7.22 -10.76 15.61
C ARG A 366 8.17 -10.30 16.71
N CYS A 367 9.40 -9.94 16.36
CA CYS A 367 10.44 -9.62 17.34
C CYS A 367 10.18 -8.32 18.09
N MET A 368 9.65 -7.28 17.43
CA MET A 368 9.25 -6.06 18.13
C MET A 368 8.14 -6.35 19.15
N ALA A 369 7.10 -7.10 18.74
CA ALA A 369 5.98 -7.41 19.62
C ALA A 369 6.39 -8.27 20.82
N LEU A 370 7.29 -9.25 20.63
CA LEU A 370 7.85 -10.05 21.71
C LEU A 370 8.75 -9.24 22.65
N ALA A 371 9.55 -8.31 22.13
CA ALA A 371 10.36 -7.41 22.95
C ALA A 371 9.46 -6.52 23.84
N ILE A 372 8.39 -5.96 23.27
CA ILE A 372 7.40 -5.15 24.00
C ILE A 372 6.69 -6.00 25.06
N TYR A 373 6.21 -7.20 24.71
CA TYR A 373 5.62 -8.11 25.68
C TYR A 373 6.57 -8.38 26.84
N LYS A 374 7.83 -8.72 26.54
CA LYS A 374 8.84 -9.01 27.56
C LYS A 374 9.06 -7.82 28.49
N ARG A 375 9.07 -6.60 27.96
CA ARG A 375 9.24 -5.39 28.76
C ARG A 375 8.07 -5.11 29.70
N TYR A 376 6.84 -5.34 29.27
CA TYR A 376 5.66 -4.91 30.02
C TYR A 376 4.94 -6.04 30.80
N ARG A 377 5.29 -7.31 30.57
CA ARG A 377 4.55 -8.46 31.11
C ARG A 377 5.38 -9.52 31.85
N CYS A 378 6.69 -9.33 32.06
CA CYS A 378 7.58 -10.36 32.63
C CYS A 378 8.18 -10.07 34.02
#